data_AF-A0A3B9PS08-F1
#
_entry.id   AF-A0A3B9PS08-F1
#
_cell.length_a   1.000
_cell.length_b   1.000
_cell.length_c   1.000
_cell.angle_alpha   90.00
_cell.angle_beta   90.00
_cell.angle_gamma   90.00
#
_symmetry.space_group_name_H-M   'P 1'
#
loop_
_entity.id
_entity.type
_entity.pdbx_description
1 polymer ?
#
loop_
_entity_poly.entity_id
_entity_poly.type
_entity_poly.pdbx_seq_one_letter_code
_entity_poly.pdbx_strand_id
1 'polypeptide(L)'
;PGLINLSAFYSLALHMYLSLGDWPGIGTEGFPDSLYVHYALMTYPFFISFFFPLILFGPLWILFYLIRPIRPWLDKLASTGVSCVVSTLLTYLAPSGFLYWFWD
;
A
#
# COMPACT_ATOMS: atom_id res chain seq x y z
N PRO A 1 6.82 -6.69 2.44
CA PRO A 1 5.63 -5.97 1.91
C PRO A 1 5.87 -4.47 1.80
N GLY A 2 6.44 -3.82 2.84
CA GLY A 2 6.51 -2.37 2.90
C GLY A 2 7.32 -1.71 1.78
N LEU A 3 8.47 -2.27 1.40
CA LEU A 3 9.24 -1.75 0.25
C LEU A 3 8.47 -1.86 -1.07
N ILE A 4 7.74 -2.95 -1.28
CA ILE A 4 6.93 -3.13 -2.50
C ILE A 4 5.81 -2.07 -2.53
N ASN A 5 5.13 -1.85 -1.40
CA ASN A 5 4.10 -0.84 -1.27
C ASN A 5 4.64 0.57 -1.53
N LEU A 6 5.73 0.95 -0.87
CA LEU A 6 6.33 2.28 -1.04
C LEU A 6 6.85 2.50 -2.45
N SER A 7 7.58 1.52 -3.02
CA SER A 7 8.09 1.64 -4.38
C SER A 7 6.94 1.79 -5.37
N ALA A 8 5.89 1.00 -5.27
CA ALA A 8 4.72 1.10 -6.15
C ALA A 8 3.97 2.44 -5.97
N PHE A 9 3.80 2.90 -4.73
CA PHE A 9 3.08 4.15 -4.42
C PHE A 9 3.81 5.37 -4.97
N TYR A 10 5.10 5.49 -4.65
CA TYR A 10 5.91 6.63 -5.10
C TYR A 10 6.25 6.55 -6.58
N SER A 11 6.36 5.35 -7.18
CA SER A 11 6.47 5.23 -8.64
C SER A 11 5.20 5.68 -9.34
N LEU A 12 4.01 5.41 -8.78
CA LEU A 12 2.75 5.91 -9.32
C LEU A 12 2.69 7.44 -9.24
N ALA A 13 3.02 8.01 -8.08
CA ALA A 13 3.06 9.47 -7.90
C ALA A 13 3.99 10.13 -8.94
N LEU A 14 5.17 9.55 -9.15
CA LEU A 14 6.12 10.04 -10.15
C LEU A 14 5.57 9.89 -11.59
N HIS A 15 5.05 8.71 -11.93
CA HIS A 15 4.49 8.45 -13.26
C HIS A 15 3.35 9.42 -13.58
N MET A 16 2.47 9.66 -12.61
CA MET A 16 1.36 10.61 -12.72
C MET A 16 1.82 12.04 -12.96
N TYR A 17 2.76 12.54 -12.15
CA TYR A 17 3.31 13.88 -12.31
C TYR A 17 3.96 14.07 -13.68
N LEU A 18 4.72 13.07 -14.15
CA LEU A 18 5.37 13.12 -15.46
C LEU A 18 4.37 13.01 -16.62
N SER A 19 3.28 12.27 -16.46
CA SER A 19 2.25 12.10 -17.51
C SER A 19 1.30 13.29 -17.62
N LEU A 20 0.96 13.93 -16.50
CA LEU A 20 -0.05 14.98 -16.45
C LEU A 20 0.55 16.39 -16.35
N GLY A 21 1.81 16.51 -15.93
CA GLY A 21 2.49 17.79 -15.69
C GLY A 21 2.10 18.47 -14.37
N ASP A 22 1.08 17.97 -13.68
CA ASP A 22 0.64 18.38 -12.35
C ASP A 22 -0.13 17.24 -11.65
N TRP A 23 -0.64 17.48 -10.45
CA TRP A 23 -1.51 16.52 -9.74
C TRP A 23 -2.93 16.50 -10.33
N PRO A 24 -3.55 15.32 -10.49
CA PRO A 24 -4.89 15.23 -11.06
C PRO A 24 -5.96 15.80 -10.11
N GLY A 25 -7.13 16.11 -10.69
CA GLY A 25 -8.37 16.28 -9.93
C GLY A 25 -8.96 14.94 -9.47
N ILE A 26 -10.26 14.92 -9.16
CA ILE A 26 -11.02 13.73 -8.76
C ILE A 26 -11.17 12.74 -9.93
N GLY A 27 -11.14 11.44 -9.62
CA GLY A 27 -11.34 10.36 -10.58
C GLY A 27 -10.16 10.06 -11.52
N THR A 28 -10.42 9.31 -12.59
CA THR A 28 -9.38 8.87 -13.55
C THR A 28 -9.63 9.35 -14.98
N GLU A 29 -10.49 10.36 -15.16
CA GLU A 29 -10.78 10.93 -16.48
C GLU A 29 -9.53 11.59 -17.08
N GLY A 30 -9.24 11.29 -18.35
CA GLY A 30 -8.07 11.82 -19.06
C GLY A 30 -6.75 11.11 -18.74
N PHE A 31 -6.75 10.06 -17.91
CA PHE A 31 -5.54 9.27 -17.68
C PHE A 31 -5.15 8.51 -18.96
N PRO A 32 -3.87 8.55 -19.37
CA PRO A 32 -3.36 7.63 -20.36
C PRO A 32 -3.52 6.18 -19.88
N ASP A 33 -3.76 5.24 -20.80
CA ASP A 33 -3.97 3.82 -20.47
C ASP A 33 -2.83 3.24 -19.61
N SER A 34 -1.58 3.62 -19.88
CA SER A 34 -0.42 3.18 -19.11
C SER A 34 -0.47 3.66 -17.66
N LEU A 35 -0.95 4.88 -17.42
CA LEU A 35 -1.12 5.44 -16.08
C LEU A 35 -2.23 4.72 -15.33
N TYR A 36 -3.35 4.45 -16.02
CA TYR A 36 -4.47 3.69 -15.45
C TYR A 36 -4.05 2.27 -15.05
N VAL A 37 -3.28 1.58 -15.88
CA VAL A 37 -2.73 0.25 -15.55
C VAL A 37 -1.78 0.31 -14.35
N HIS A 38 -0.89 1.31 -14.29
CA HIS A 38 0.00 1.47 -13.14
C HIS A 38 -0.80 1.74 -11.85
N TYR A 39 -1.83 2.58 -11.91
CA TYR A 39 -2.74 2.81 -10.79
C TYR A 39 -3.37 1.49 -10.31
N ALA A 40 -3.99 0.73 -11.21
CA ALA A 40 -4.62 -0.54 -10.88
C ALA A 40 -3.65 -1.57 -10.26
N LEU A 41 -2.41 -1.63 -10.74
CA LEU A 41 -1.38 -2.50 -10.19
C LEU A 41 -0.92 -2.06 -8.78
N MET A 42 -0.84 -0.76 -8.56
CA MET A 42 -0.43 -0.17 -7.28
C MET A 42 -1.48 -0.36 -6.18
N THR A 43 -2.78 -0.42 -6.54
CA THR A 43 -3.87 -0.60 -5.57
C THR A 43 -3.72 -1.88 -4.74
N TYR A 44 -3.24 -2.99 -5.33
CA TYR A 44 -3.08 -4.26 -4.63
C TYR A 44 -2.09 -4.22 -3.45
N PRO A 45 -0.82 -3.82 -3.63
CA PRO A 45 0.13 -3.76 -2.52
C PRO A 45 -0.28 -2.74 -1.44
N PHE A 46 -0.95 -1.64 -1.82
CA PHE A 46 -1.51 -0.70 -0.85
C PHE A 46 -2.61 -1.34 -0.01
N PHE A 47 -3.60 -1.94 -0.68
CA PHE A 47 -4.72 -2.58 -0.03
C PHE A 47 -4.26 -3.66 0.96
N ILE A 48 -3.31 -4.50 0.55
CA ILE A 48 -2.71 -5.51 1.44
C ILE A 48 -2.05 -4.83 2.63
N SER A 49 -1.23 -3.80 2.42
CA SER A 49 -0.50 -3.12 3.49
C SER A 49 -1.42 -2.34 4.45
N PHE A 50 -2.56 -1.86 3.96
CA PHE A 50 -3.55 -1.14 4.75
C PHE A 50 -4.47 -2.08 5.55
N PHE A 51 -5.07 -3.08 4.89
CA PHE A 51 -6.09 -3.93 5.52
C PHE A 51 -5.52 -5.12 6.29
N PHE A 52 -4.36 -5.66 5.91
CA PHE A 52 -3.78 -6.80 6.62
C PHE A 52 -3.57 -6.54 8.12
N PRO A 53 -2.96 -5.41 8.55
CA PRO A 53 -2.80 -5.11 9.97
C PRO A 53 -4.12 -4.93 10.73
N LEU A 54 -5.15 -4.40 10.06
CA LEU A 54 -6.43 -4.05 10.68
C LEU A 54 -7.33 -5.27 10.88
N ILE A 55 -7.37 -6.18 9.91
CA ILE A 55 -8.35 -7.26 9.86
C ILE A 55 -7.69 -8.61 10.13
N LEU A 56 -6.58 -8.91 9.46
CA LEU A 56 -6.01 -10.28 9.43
C LEU A 56 -4.93 -10.51 10.48
N PHE A 57 -4.20 -9.48 10.90
CA PHE A 57 -3.08 -9.63 11.82
C PHE A 57 -3.49 -10.25 13.16
N GLY A 58 -4.55 -9.75 13.80
CA GLY A 58 -5.03 -10.27 15.09
C GLY A 58 -5.44 -11.75 15.02
N PRO A 59 -6.36 -12.14 14.12
CA PRO A 59 -6.74 -13.55 13.93
C PRO A 59 -5.55 -14.47 13.62
N LEU A 60 -4.64 -14.04 12.75
CA LEU A 60 -3.43 -14.82 12.42
C LEU A 60 -2.48 -14.95 13.61
N TRP A 61 -2.35 -13.90 14.42
CA TRP A 61 -1.53 -13.92 15.63
C TRP A 61 -2.04 -14.98 16.62
N ILE A 62 -3.35 -14.97 16.89
CA ILE A 62 -3.99 -15.96 17.77
C ILE A 62 -3.79 -17.36 17.21
N LEU A 63 -4.05 -17.56 15.91
CA LEU A 63 -3.90 -18.85 15.24
C LEU A 63 -2.45 -19.38 15.36
N PHE A 64 -1.46 -18.54 15.07
CA PHE A 64 -0.05 -18.90 15.11
C PHE A 64 0.43 -19.20 16.53
N TYR A 65 -0.09 -18.46 17.51
CA TYR A 65 0.20 -18.71 18.91
C TYR A 65 -0.34 -20.06 19.40
N LEU A 66 -1.57 -20.43 18.99
CA LEU A 66 -2.23 -21.66 19.40
C LEU A 66 -1.63 -22.91 18.75
N ILE A 67 -1.26 -22.85 17.47
CA ILE A 67 -0.79 -24.01 16.71
C ILE A 67 0.73 -24.15 16.85
N ARG A 68 1.18 -25.12 17.67
CA ARG A 68 2.61 -25.37 17.97
C ARG A 68 3.52 -25.41 16.73
N PRO A 69 3.19 -26.13 15.63
CA PRO A 69 4.04 -26.19 14.44
C PRO A 69 4.35 -24.83 13.78
N ILE A 70 3.42 -23.88 13.83
CA ILE A 70 3.56 -22.58 13.14
C ILE A 70 3.95 -21.44 14.10
N ARG A 71 3.96 -21.69 15.42
CA ARG A 71 4.39 -20.72 16.43
C ARG A 71 5.76 -20.09 16.16
N PRO A 72 6.79 -20.81 15.65
CA PRO A 72 8.09 -20.20 15.32
C PRO A 72 8.02 -19.11 14.24
N TRP A 73 6.89 -18.96 13.54
CA TRP A 73 6.68 -17.96 12.51
C TRP A 73 6.05 -16.66 13.03
N LEU A 74 5.78 -16.55 14.34
CA LEU A 74 5.22 -15.35 14.95
C LEU A 74 6.08 -14.10 14.74
N ASP A 75 7.40 -14.21 14.85
CA ASP A 75 8.30 -13.07 14.63
C ASP A 75 8.23 -12.56 13.19
N LYS A 76 8.07 -13.47 12.22
CA LYS A 76 7.89 -13.13 10.80
C LYS A 76 6.53 -12.49 10.55
N LEU A 77 5.49 -12.94 11.26
CA LEU A 77 4.17 -12.32 11.25
C LEU A 77 4.24 -10.90 11.81
N ALA A 78 4.90 -10.70 12.96
CA ALA A 78 5.15 -9.39 13.57
C ALA A 78 5.88 -8.46 12.60
N SER A 79 7.02 -8.90 12.05
CA SER A 79 7.80 -8.08 11.11
C SER A 79 7.01 -7.71 9.86
N THR A 80 6.16 -8.62 9.38
CA THR A 80 5.27 -8.36 8.24
C THR A 80 4.22 -7.30 8.59
N GLY A 81 3.56 -7.43 9.76
CA GLY A 81 2.60 -6.45 10.25
C GLY A 81 3.21 -5.06 10.43
N VAL A 82 4.37 -4.98 11.08
CA VAL A 82 5.13 -3.72 11.27
C VAL A 82 5.51 -3.13 9.91
N SER A 83 6.03 -3.94 8.98
CA SER A 83 6.40 -3.47 7.65
C SER A 83 5.20 -2.90 6.88
N CYS A 84 4.02 -3.51 6.98
CA CYS A 84 2.78 -2.99 6.40
C CYS A 84 2.41 -1.65 7.03
N VAL A 85 2.27 -1.58 8.37
CA VAL A 85 1.89 -0.35 9.08
C VAL A 85 2.84 0.80 8.77
N VAL A 86 4.16 0.59 8.91
CA VAL A 86 5.17 1.62 8.66
C VAL A 86 5.10 2.10 7.21
N SER A 87 4.96 1.19 6.24
CA SER A 87 4.86 1.59 4.83
C SER A 87 3.62 2.43 4.55
N THR A 88 2.47 2.05 5.11
CA THR A 88 1.21 2.79 4.97
C THR A 88 1.29 4.16 5.63
N LEU A 89 1.98 4.30 6.77
CA LEU A 89 2.19 5.61 7.38
C LEU A 89 3.11 6.49 6.54
N LEU A 90 4.16 5.90 5.94
CA LEU A 90 5.10 6.64 5.09
C LEU A 90 4.49 7.10 3.76
N THR A 91 3.34 6.57 3.32
CA THR A 91 2.64 7.10 2.13
C THR A 91 2.07 8.50 2.38
N TYR A 92 1.75 8.87 3.63
CA TYR A 92 1.26 10.20 3.99
C TYR A 92 2.31 11.32 3.83
N LEU A 93 3.57 10.98 3.52
CA LEU A 93 4.61 11.95 3.20
C LEU A 93 4.61 12.38 1.72
N ALA A 94 3.73 11.81 0.90
CA ALA A 94 3.62 12.20 -0.49
C ALA A 94 2.99 13.60 -0.67
N PRO A 95 3.16 14.23 -1.86
CA PRO A 95 2.59 15.53 -2.14
C PRO A 95 1.07 15.59 -1.91
N SER A 96 0.58 16.70 -1.36
CA SER A 96 -0.82 16.85 -0.96
C SER A 96 -1.81 16.73 -2.13
N GLY A 97 -1.47 17.22 -3.32
CA GLY A 97 -2.30 17.06 -4.52
C GLY A 97 -2.45 15.60 -4.94
N PHE A 98 -1.36 14.83 -4.89
CA PHE A 98 -1.41 13.38 -5.13
C PHE A 98 -2.23 12.65 -4.06
N LEU A 99 -2.02 12.98 -2.78
CA LEU A 99 -2.77 12.37 -1.68
C LEU A 99 -4.26 12.67 -1.77
N TYR A 100 -4.63 13.89 -2.17
CA TYR A 100 -6.03 14.27 -2.33
C TYR A 100 -6.73 13.38 -3.36
N TRP A 101 -6.10 13.16 -4.52
CA TRP A 101 -6.61 12.23 -5.53
C TRP A 101 -6.56 10.76 -5.08
N PHE A 102 -5.49 10.34 -4.41
CA PHE A 102 -5.32 8.93 -4.05
C PHE A 102 -6.38 8.43 -3.05
N TRP A 103 -6.91 9.34 -2.23
CA TRP A 103 -7.95 9.06 -1.24
C TRP A 103 -9.38 9.32 -1.73
N ASP A 104 -9.54 9.75 -2.98
CA ASP A 104 -10.82 9.86 -3.69
C ASP A 104 -11.33 8.48 -4.15
#